data_AF-A0A059DMQ9-F1
#
_entry.id   AF-A0A059DMQ9-F1
#
_cell.length_a   1.000
_cell.length_b   1.000
_cell.length_c   1.000
_cell.angle_alpha   90.00
_cell.angle_beta   90.00
_cell.angle_gamma   90.00
#
_symmetry.space_group_name_H-M   'P 1'
#
loop_
_entity.id
_entity.type
_entity.pdbx_description
1 polymer ?
#
loop_
_entity_poly.entity_id
_entity_poly.type
_entity_poly.pdbx_seq_one_letter_code
_entity_poly.pdbx_strand_id
1 'polypeptide(L)'
;MLPGLGFTELMVLAVAALIIVGPKDLPMMMRRLGQFVGKGRAMAREFQAAFDDIARQSELEDLRKEIEELKISNSLKQATSDLSDYEKDVNSAVMAQSRSEAAAKLAEQTSPEMPESKPESKREAKSEPDTKPETRPAPEPKGDPA
;
A
#
# COMPACT_ATOMS: atom_id res chain seq x y z
N MET A 1 -5.65 11.32 -12.56
CA MET A 1 -5.61 12.29 -11.46
C MET A 1 -4.60 11.75 -10.46
N LEU A 2 -3.43 12.38 -10.35
CA LEU A 2 -2.45 11.98 -9.35
C LEU A 2 -3.05 12.31 -7.97
N PRO A 3 -3.08 11.37 -7.01
CA PRO A 3 -3.33 11.72 -5.61
C PRO A 3 -2.20 12.67 -5.23
N GLY A 4 -2.52 13.95 -5.17
CA GLY A 4 -1.54 14.99 -4.91
C GLY A 4 -1.02 14.88 -3.48
N LEU A 5 0.05 15.62 -3.18
CA LEU A 5 0.43 15.93 -1.79
C LEU A 5 -0.61 16.87 -1.15
N GLY A 6 -1.87 16.48 -1.18
CA GLY A 6 -3.01 17.17 -0.61
C GLY A 6 -3.23 16.78 0.84
N PHE A 7 -3.99 17.61 1.55
CA PHE A 7 -4.34 17.35 2.95
C PHE A 7 -5.09 16.02 3.11
N THR A 8 -5.95 15.67 2.16
CA THR A 8 -6.74 14.43 2.17
C THR A 8 -5.86 13.19 2.10
N GLU A 9 -4.90 13.14 1.19
CA GLU A 9 -3.94 12.04 1.06
C GLU A 9 -3.05 11.89 2.30
N LEU A 10 -2.60 13.00 2.88
CA LEU A 10 -1.86 12.97 4.14
C LEU A 10 -2.72 12.36 5.25
N MET A 11 -4.02 12.65 5.27
CA MET A 11 -4.94 12.07 6.24
C MET A 11 -5.12 10.56 6.04
N VAL A 12 -5.22 10.08 4.80
CA VAL A 12 -5.30 8.64 4.49
C VAL A 12 -4.01 7.93 4.93
N LEU A 13 -2.84 8.49 4.62
CA LEU A 13 -1.55 7.96 5.08
C LEU A 13 -1.44 7.95 6.60
N ALA A 14 -1.92 9.00 7.28
CA ALA A 14 -1.93 9.05 8.74
C ALA A 14 -2.79 7.92 9.33
N VAL A 15 -3.98 7.69 8.80
CA VAL A 15 -4.86 6.60 9.24
C VAL A 15 -4.23 5.23 8.97
N ALA A 16 -3.68 5.01 7.76
CA ALA A 16 -3.01 3.76 7.42
C ALA A 16 -1.81 3.49 8.36
N ALA A 17 -1.00 4.51 8.64
CA ALA A 17 0.12 4.39 9.56
C ALA A 17 -0.34 4.09 11.00
N LEU A 18 -1.45 4.67 11.47
CA LEU A 18 -2.03 4.36 12.78
C LEU A 18 -2.50 2.90 12.88
N ILE A 19 -3.01 2.32 11.80
CA ILE A 19 -3.45 0.91 11.77
C ILE A 19 -2.26 -0.04 11.76
N ILE A 20 -1.26 0.23 10.90
CA ILE A 20 -0.11 -0.66 10.69
C ILE A 20 0.84 -0.63 11.89
N VAL A 21 1.16 0.57 12.37
CA VAL A 21 2.15 0.76 13.44
C VAL A 21 1.48 0.78 14.81
N GLY A 22 0.25 1.28 14.89
CA GLY A 22 -0.47 1.48 16.14
C GLY A 22 -0.47 2.95 16.59
N PRO A 23 -1.57 3.43 17.21
CA PRO A 23 -1.72 4.84 17.59
C PRO A 23 -0.78 5.32 18.70
N LYS A 24 -0.20 4.40 19.47
CA LYS A 24 0.75 4.70 20.54
C LYS A 24 2.20 4.66 20.08
N ASP A 25 2.51 3.87 19.06
CA ASP A 25 3.88 3.63 18.62
C ASP A 25 4.35 4.70 17.63
N LEU A 26 3.45 5.21 16.79
CA LEU A 26 3.72 6.32 15.86
C LEU A 26 4.25 7.59 16.58
N PRO A 27 3.60 8.13 17.64
CA PRO A 27 4.13 9.29 18.35
C PRO A 27 5.44 9.00 19.08
N MET A 28 5.64 7.76 19.57
CA MET A 28 6.89 7.37 20.21
C MET A 28 8.05 7.30 19.21
N MET A 29 7.80 6.78 18.00
CA MET A 29 8.77 6.77 16.89
C MET A 29 9.09 8.18 16.41
N MET A 30 8.10 9.06 16.22
CA MET A 30 8.34 10.46 15.85
C MET A 30 9.23 11.17 16.87
N ARG A 31 9.07 10.91 18.17
CA ARG A 31 9.95 11.49 19.20
C ARG A 31 11.39 11.00 19.05
N ARG A 32 11.61 9.70 18.80
CA ARG A 32 12.94 9.13 18.59
C ARG A 32 13.59 9.67 17.32
N LEU A 33 12.84 9.68 16.22
CA LEU A 33 13.29 10.21 14.94
C LEU A 33 13.61 11.70 15.04
N GLY A 34 12.74 12.46 15.70
CA GLY A 34 12.92 13.90 15.94
C GLY A 34 14.13 14.21 16.81
N GLN A 35 14.43 13.39 17.82
CA GLN A 35 15.68 13.53 18.59
C GLN A 35 16.91 13.24 17.73
N PHE A 36 16.84 12.24 16.84
CA PHE A 36 17.93 11.90 15.95
C PHE A 36 18.21 12.99 14.93
N VAL A 37 17.15 13.47 14.26
CA VAL A 37 17.20 14.62 13.34
C VAL A 37 17.65 15.88 14.07
N GLY A 38 17.17 16.11 15.30
CA GLY A 38 17.58 17.24 16.13
C GLY A 38 19.08 17.24 16.44
N LYS A 39 19.63 16.07 16.80
CA LYS A 39 21.08 15.89 17.01
C LYS A 39 21.87 16.09 15.72
N GLY A 40 21.43 15.49 14.61
CA GLY A 40 22.07 15.70 13.31
C GLY A 40 22.05 17.17 12.88
N ARG A 41 20.94 17.89 13.13
CA ARG A 41 20.83 19.32 12.86
C ARG A 41 21.67 20.19 13.78
N ALA A 42 21.92 19.77 15.02
CA ALA A 42 22.85 20.46 15.92
C ALA A 42 24.28 20.31 15.42
N MET A 43 24.71 19.07 15.14
CA MET A 43 26.02 18.79 14.56
C MET A 43 26.24 19.54 13.25
N ALA A 44 25.25 19.56 12.36
CA ALA A 44 25.32 20.30 11.10
C ALA A 44 25.56 21.81 11.31
N ARG A 45 25.04 22.40 12.41
CA ARG A 45 25.32 23.81 12.74
C ARG A 45 26.75 24.01 13.23
N GLU A 46 27.30 23.09 14.03
CA GLU A 46 28.73 23.13 14.38
C GLU A 46 29.61 23.00 13.14
N PHE A 47 29.29 22.07 12.23
CA PHE A 47 30.00 21.93 10.97
C PHE A 47 29.90 23.20 10.13
N GLN A 48 28.71 23.78 10.01
CA GLN A 48 28.52 25.02 9.25
C GLN A 48 29.35 26.17 9.84
N ALA A 49 29.40 26.29 11.18
CA ALA A 49 30.26 27.28 11.83
C ALA A 49 31.75 27.04 11.56
N ALA A 50 32.21 25.78 11.65
CA ALA A 50 33.60 25.42 11.33
C ALA A 50 33.93 25.59 9.84
N PHE A 51 33.00 25.29 8.94
CA PHE A 51 33.15 25.54 7.51
C PHE A 51 33.16 27.03 7.20
N ASP A 52 32.37 27.88 7.85
CA ASP A 52 32.42 29.33 7.64
C ASP A 52 33.77 29.92 8.10
N ASP A 53 34.39 29.36 9.14
CA ASP A 53 35.75 29.73 9.57
C ASP A 53 36.81 29.27 8.56
N ILE A 54 36.68 28.06 8.00
CA ILE A 54 37.60 27.52 6.97
C ILE A 54 37.37 28.17 5.60
N ALA A 55 36.15 28.62 5.28
CA ALA A 55 35.77 29.25 3.99
C ALA A 55 36.55 30.52 3.69
N ARG A 56 37.06 31.17 4.74
CA ARG A 56 37.92 32.34 4.61
C ARG A 56 39.34 31.98 4.16
N GLN A 57 39.67 30.70 4.08
CA GLN A 57 40.87 30.14 3.47
C GLN A 57 40.47 29.34 2.21
N SER A 58 41.26 29.46 1.15
CA SER A 58 40.87 29.28 -0.27
C SER A 58 40.45 27.86 -0.73
N GLU A 59 40.17 26.92 0.16
CA GLU A 59 39.92 25.49 -0.16
C GLU A 59 38.42 25.12 -0.30
N LEU A 60 37.48 25.98 0.12
CA LEU A 60 36.05 25.62 0.12
C LEU A 60 35.29 25.92 -1.18
N GLU A 61 35.84 26.75 -2.06
CA GLU A 61 35.21 27.07 -3.34
C GLU A 61 35.24 25.85 -4.30
N ASP A 62 36.34 25.09 -4.27
CA ASP A 62 36.49 23.83 -5.02
C ASP A 62 35.58 22.73 -4.47
N LEU A 63 35.48 22.58 -3.14
CA LEU A 63 34.56 21.60 -2.53
C LEU A 63 33.08 21.94 -2.79
N ARG A 64 32.71 23.23 -2.81
CA ARG A 64 31.36 23.63 -3.23
C ARG A 64 31.07 23.22 -4.67
N LYS A 65 32.04 23.38 -5.57
CA LYS A 65 31.91 23.01 -6.98
C LYS A 65 31.75 21.50 -7.15
N GLU A 66 32.53 20.70 -6.42
CA GLU A 66 32.40 19.23 -6.40
C GLU A 66 31.05 18.78 -5.83
N ILE A 67 30.55 19.42 -4.77
CA ILE A 67 29.22 19.09 -4.21
C ILE A 67 28.11 19.50 -5.17
N GLU A 68 28.22 20.67 -5.81
CA GLU A 68 27.28 21.13 -6.83
C GLU A 68 27.27 20.15 -8.02
N GLU A 69 28.45 19.73 -8.47
CA GLU A 69 28.62 18.75 -9.55
C GLU A 69 28.08 17.37 -9.14
N LEU A 70 28.29 16.91 -7.91
CA LEU A 70 27.72 15.67 -7.39
C LEU A 70 26.19 15.74 -7.27
N LYS A 71 25.66 16.88 -6.84
CA LYS A 71 24.22 17.13 -6.69
C LYS A 71 23.51 17.23 -8.05
N ILE A 72 24.22 17.74 -9.06
CA ILE A 72 23.77 17.78 -10.45
C ILE A 72 23.98 16.42 -11.14
N SER A 73 25.03 15.69 -10.76
CA SER A 73 25.36 14.38 -11.30
C SER A 73 24.30 13.38 -10.87
N ASN A 74 23.64 12.85 -11.89
CA ASN A 74 22.84 11.63 -12.03
C ASN A 74 22.25 10.94 -10.79
N SER A 75 22.92 10.79 -9.65
CA SER A 75 22.40 10.16 -8.43
C SER A 75 21.06 10.73 -7.96
N LEU A 76 20.93 12.06 -7.84
CA LEU A 76 19.68 12.71 -7.43
C LEU A 76 18.61 12.64 -8.53
N LYS A 77 19.00 12.85 -9.80
CA LYS A 77 18.07 12.77 -10.94
C LYS A 77 17.55 11.35 -11.16
N GLN A 78 18.41 10.35 -10.98
CA GLN A 78 18.09 8.93 -11.10
C GLN A 78 17.19 8.50 -9.94
N ALA A 79 17.50 8.88 -8.70
CA ALA A 79 16.61 8.65 -7.57
C ALA A 79 15.21 9.28 -7.77
N THR A 80 15.13 10.49 -8.32
CA THR A 80 13.84 11.11 -8.65
C THR A 80 13.12 10.44 -9.81
N SER A 81 13.86 9.90 -10.78
CA SER A 81 13.28 9.16 -11.91
C SER A 81 12.72 7.81 -11.45
N ASP A 82 13.51 7.06 -10.69
CA ASP A 82 13.13 5.76 -10.13
C ASP A 82 11.90 5.89 -9.22
N LEU A 83 11.84 6.97 -8.42
CA LEU A 83 10.68 7.28 -7.59
C LEU A 83 9.44 7.60 -8.45
N SER A 84 9.60 8.42 -9.50
CA SER A 84 8.49 8.75 -10.42
C SER A 84 7.95 7.52 -11.15
N ASP A 85 8.81 6.57 -11.50
CA ASP A 85 8.39 5.34 -12.17
C ASP A 85 7.67 4.38 -11.22
N TYR A 86 8.13 4.28 -9.97
CA TYR A 86 7.43 3.53 -8.92
C TYR A 86 6.06 4.15 -8.60
N GLU A 87 5.97 5.48 -8.55
CA GLU A 87 4.71 6.19 -8.36
C GLU A 87 3.69 5.90 -9.48
N LYS A 88 4.13 5.81 -10.74
CA LYS A 88 3.25 5.47 -11.87
C LYS A 88 2.71 4.05 -11.76
N ASP A 89 3.57 3.09 -11.40
CA ASP A 89 3.19 1.67 -11.30
C ASP A 89 2.16 1.46 -10.18
N VAL A 90 2.42 2.03 -8.99
CA VAL A 90 1.50 2.01 -7.86
C VAL A 90 0.17 2.70 -8.19
N ASN A 91 0.21 3.86 -8.86
CA ASN A 91 -1.02 4.55 -9.27
C ASN A 91 -1.85 3.68 -10.23
N SER A 92 -1.21 3.02 -11.19
CA SER A 92 -1.90 2.16 -12.16
C SER A 92 -2.58 0.96 -11.49
N ALA A 93 -1.91 0.30 -10.55
CA ALA A 93 -2.44 -0.85 -9.82
C ALA A 93 -3.63 -0.44 -8.93
N VAL A 94 -3.51 0.68 -8.22
CA VAL A 94 -4.58 1.22 -7.37
C VAL A 94 -5.80 1.65 -8.19
N MET A 95 -5.58 2.27 -9.36
CA MET A 95 -6.66 2.69 -10.27
C MET A 95 -7.35 1.50 -10.96
N ALA A 96 -6.63 0.41 -11.23
CA ALA A 96 -7.21 -0.82 -11.76
C ALA A 96 -8.07 -1.52 -10.71
N GLN A 97 -7.58 -1.62 -9.48
CA GLN A 97 -8.31 -2.23 -8.37
C GLN A 97 -9.58 -1.43 -8.02
N SER A 98 -9.47 -0.10 -7.89
CA SER A 98 -10.61 0.78 -7.59
C SER A 98 -11.69 0.77 -8.69
N ARG A 99 -11.33 0.64 -9.97
CA ARG A 99 -12.30 0.46 -11.07
C ARG A 99 -13.00 -0.89 -11.01
N SER A 100 -12.27 -1.95 -10.66
CA SER A 100 -12.85 -3.29 -10.47
C SER A 100 -13.85 -3.31 -9.32
N GLU A 101 -13.50 -2.69 -8.19
CA GLU A 101 -14.37 -2.56 -7.02
C GLU A 101 -15.58 -1.66 -7.30
N ALA A 102 -15.41 -0.57 -8.06
CA ALA A 102 -16.51 0.30 -8.46
C ALA A 102 -17.46 -0.38 -9.47
N ALA A 103 -16.93 -1.16 -10.42
CA ALA A 103 -17.74 -1.93 -11.38
C ALA A 103 -18.55 -3.04 -10.70
N ALA A 104 -17.96 -3.73 -9.72
CA ALA A 104 -18.67 -4.71 -8.89
C ALA A 104 -19.82 -4.07 -8.11
N LYS A 105 -19.60 -2.88 -7.53
CA LYS A 105 -20.64 -2.14 -6.81
C LYS A 105 -21.74 -1.57 -7.72
N LEU A 106 -21.42 -1.19 -8.95
CA LEU A 106 -22.42 -0.75 -9.94
C LEU A 106 -23.26 -1.91 -10.48
N ALA A 107 -22.66 -3.10 -10.62
CA ALA A 107 -23.38 -4.32 -11.03
C ALA A 107 -24.38 -4.79 -9.95
N GLU A 108 -24.07 -4.57 -8.67
CA GLU A 108 -24.99 -4.87 -7.56
C GLU A 108 -26.15 -3.87 -7.45
N GLN A 109 -25.99 -2.63 -7.94
CA GLN A 109 -27.01 -1.58 -7.91
C GLN A 109 -27.88 -1.49 -9.18
N THR A 110 -27.55 -2.22 -10.26
CA THR A 110 -28.34 -2.26 -11.51
C THR A 110 -29.00 -3.63 -11.71
N SER A 111 -29.60 -4.21 -10.67
CA SER A 111 -30.64 -5.22 -10.86
C SER A 111 -31.98 -4.50 -10.99
N PRO A 112 -32.65 -4.50 -12.16
CA PRO A 112 -34.04 -4.07 -12.24
C PRO A 112 -34.89 -5.07 -11.47
N GLU A 113 -35.54 -4.56 -10.43
CA GLU A 113 -36.66 -5.20 -9.75
C GLU A 113 -37.73 -5.58 -10.80
N MET A 114 -37.90 -6.88 -11.04
CA MET A 114 -39.11 -7.43 -11.65
C MET A 114 -39.67 -8.52 -10.72
N PRO A 115 -41.01 -8.60 -10.63
CA PRO A 115 -41.71 -8.93 -9.40
C PRO A 115 -41.67 -10.42 -9.08
N GLU A 116 -41.60 -10.68 -7.79
CA GLU A 116 -41.83 -11.94 -7.11
C GLU A 116 -43.07 -12.66 -7.67
N SER A 117 -42.87 -13.68 -8.50
CA SER A 117 -43.90 -14.68 -8.81
C SER A 117 -43.62 -15.92 -7.98
N LYS A 118 -44.20 -15.91 -6.79
CA LYS A 118 -44.45 -17.09 -5.96
C LYS A 118 -45.25 -18.12 -6.79
N PRO A 119 -44.91 -19.40 -6.70
CA PRO A 119 -45.95 -20.40 -6.64
C PRO A 119 -45.83 -21.14 -5.31
N GLU A 120 -46.85 -20.96 -4.47
CA GLU A 120 -47.20 -21.95 -3.48
C GLU A 120 -47.32 -23.31 -4.18
N SER A 121 -46.51 -24.29 -3.77
CA SER A 121 -46.78 -25.70 -4.05
C SER A 121 -46.98 -26.42 -2.72
N LYS A 122 -48.21 -26.33 -2.22
CA LYS A 122 -48.75 -27.26 -1.25
C LYS A 122 -49.17 -28.52 -2.00
N ARG A 123 -48.39 -29.59 -1.89
CA ARG A 123 -48.91 -30.95 -2.01
C ARG A 123 -48.09 -31.88 -1.14
N GLU A 124 -48.70 -32.21 -0.01
CA GLU A 124 -48.39 -33.38 0.80
C GLU A 124 -48.32 -34.63 -0.07
N ALA A 125 -47.23 -35.38 0.06
CA ALA A 125 -47.16 -36.77 -0.36
C ALA A 125 -46.64 -37.58 0.83
N LYS A 126 -47.59 -38.07 1.63
CA LYS A 126 -47.40 -39.15 2.58
C LYS A 126 -47.84 -40.43 1.90
N SER A 127 -46.94 -41.36 1.65
CA SER A 127 -47.18 -42.81 1.51
C SER A 127 -45.83 -43.53 1.52
N GLU A 128 -45.66 -44.35 2.56
CA GLU A 128 -44.60 -45.33 2.86
C GLU A 128 -44.57 -46.50 1.83
N PRO A 129 -43.84 -47.62 2.05
CA PRO A 129 -42.40 -47.85 2.32
C PRO A 129 -41.83 -48.96 1.39
N ASP A 130 -40.72 -49.60 1.79
CA ASP A 130 -40.10 -50.84 1.25
C ASP A 130 -39.29 -50.70 -0.05
N THR A 131 -37.97 -50.90 -0.08
CA THR A 131 -37.30 -52.18 0.21
C THR A 131 -35.79 -51.93 0.41
N LYS A 132 -35.27 -52.39 1.56
CA LYS A 132 -33.84 -52.69 1.84
C LYS A 132 -33.52 -54.05 1.14
N PRO A 133 -32.28 -54.44 0.73
CA PRO A 133 -31.05 -54.19 1.48
C PRO A 133 -29.70 -54.12 0.74
N GLU A 134 -28.69 -53.69 1.51
CA GLU A 134 -27.26 -54.11 1.51
C GLU A 134 -26.48 -54.03 0.16
N THR A 135 -25.24 -53.57 0.10
CA THR A 135 -24.10 -53.90 0.97
C THR A 135 -22.98 -52.86 0.69
N ARG A 136 -22.32 -52.37 1.74
CA ARG A 136 -20.92 -51.85 1.69
C ARG A 136 -19.96 -53.04 1.38
N PRO A 137 -18.63 -52.90 1.19
CA PRO A 137 -17.74 -51.78 1.51
C PRO A 137 -16.59 -51.47 0.50
N ALA A 138 -16.11 -50.21 0.51
CA ALA A 138 -14.68 -49.81 0.50
C ALA A 138 -13.78 -50.30 -0.68
N PRO A 139 -12.44 -50.06 -0.68
CA PRO A 139 -11.77 -48.76 -0.87
C PRO A 139 -10.58 -48.81 -1.88
N GLU A 140 -9.93 -47.65 -2.05
CA GLU A 140 -8.52 -47.47 -2.48
C GLU A 140 -8.16 -47.64 -3.99
N PRO A 141 -6.88 -47.46 -4.41
CA PRO A 141 -6.15 -46.19 -4.57
C PRO A 141 -5.33 -46.19 -5.90
N LYS A 142 -4.39 -45.25 -6.06
CA LYS A 142 -3.14 -45.22 -6.88
C LYS A 142 -3.05 -43.87 -7.59
N GLY A 143 -2.11 -42.98 -7.26
CA GLY A 143 -0.65 -43.19 -7.20
C GLY A 143 -0.12 -43.03 -8.63
N ASP A 144 0.34 -41.85 -9.04
CA ASP A 144 1.76 -41.38 -9.00
C ASP A 144 2.64 -42.12 -10.02
N PRO A 145 3.90 -41.70 -10.29
CA PRO A 145 4.35 -40.52 -11.03
C PRO A 145 5.35 -40.92 -12.15
N ALA A 146 5.76 -39.99 -13.02
CA ALA A 146 7.08 -39.97 -13.70
C ALA A 146 7.24 -38.69 -14.51
#